data_AF-A0A7Y2TQ60-F1
#
_entry.id   AF-A0A7Y2TQ60-F1
#
_cell.length_a   1.000
_cell.length_b   1.000
_cell.length_c   1.000
_cell.angle_alpha   90.00
_cell.angle_beta   90.00
_cell.angle_gamma   90.00
#
_symmetry.space_group_name_H-M   'P 1'
#
loop_
_entity.id
_entity.type
_entity.pdbx_description
1 polymer ?
#
loop_
_entity_poly.entity_id
_entity_poly.type
_entity_poly.pdbx_seq_one_letter_code
_entity_poly.pdbx_strand_id
1 'polypeptide(L)'
;GVARLRGDLSEFRGEFAASQELSEVQDILEGRMLAAQQDLSEEMRRLLARQQRRPPDAPVGGIPIDSEYVIFVIDTSGSMSSYTWSLVVQKMSQTLDIYPHVKGIQVMNDMGQYMFPDTRRAWMKDSPSTRKRIIGALDAWAPFSNSSPVEGINAAIQTFYRPDRKISIYTLGDDFSGRSIRAVV
;
A
#
# COMPACT_ATOMS: atom_id res chain seq x y z
N GLY A 1 24.97 45.40 -36.78
CA GLY A 1 24.29 44.73 -35.65
C GLY A 1 25.29 43.85 -34.93
N VAL A 2 25.52 44.10 -33.64
CA VAL A 2 26.36 43.26 -32.75
C VAL A 2 25.73 43.18 -31.35
N ALA A 3 25.07 44.26 -30.89
CA ALA A 3 24.41 44.30 -29.59
C ALA A 3 23.28 43.27 -29.40
N ARG A 4 22.36 43.10 -30.37
CA ARG A 4 21.26 42.10 -30.25
C ARG A 4 21.78 40.67 -30.12
N LEU A 5 22.72 40.27 -30.99
CA LEU A 5 23.35 38.94 -30.95
C LEU A 5 24.08 38.62 -29.63
N ARG A 6 24.48 39.64 -28.84
CA ARG A 6 25.01 39.43 -27.48
C ARG A 6 23.93 39.30 -26.41
N GLY A 7 22.75 39.91 -26.62
CA GLY A 7 21.57 39.71 -25.78
C GLY A 7 21.07 38.28 -25.90
N ASP A 8 20.69 37.88 -27.11
CA ASP A 8 20.12 36.56 -27.43
C ASP A 8 21.02 35.40 -26.93
N LEU A 9 22.36 35.53 -27.07
CA LEU A 9 23.32 34.53 -26.60
C LEU A 9 23.47 34.48 -25.06
N SER A 10 23.21 35.59 -24.37
CA SER A 10 23.23 35.64 -22.90
C SER A 10 21.95 35.05 -22.31
N GLU A 11 20.81 35.32 -22.94
CA GLU A 11 19.50 34.77 -22.59
C GLU A 11 19.47 33.25 -22.76
N PHE A 12 19.88 32.74 -23.93
CA PHE A 12 19.96 31.29 -24.20
C PHE A 12 20.89 30.54 -23.22
N ARG A 13 21.99 31.18 -22.79
CA ARG A 13 22.89 30.60 -21.77
C ARG A 13 22.27 30.61 -20.37
N GLY A 14 21.46 31.62 -20.05
CA GLY A 14 20.70 31.70 -18.81
C GLY A 14 19.64 30.60 -18.72
N GLU A 15 18.84 30.43 -19.78
CA GLU A 15 17.84 29.35 -19.87
C GLU A 15 18.48 27.96 -19.79
N PHE A 16 19.59 27.73 -20.49
CA PHE A 16 20.29 26.45 -20.47
C PHE A 16 20.89 26.12 -19.09
N ALA A 17 21.49 27.10 -18.41
CA ALA A 17 22.00 26.92 -17.05
C ALA A 17 20.88 26.64 -16.05
N ALA A 18 19.79 27.42 -16.09
CA ALA A 18 18.62 27.20 -15.23
C ALA A 18 17.96 25.83 -15.49
N SER A 19 17.93 25.37 -16.75
CA SER A 19 17.42 24.04 -17.09
C SER A 19 18.30 22.91 -16.59
N GLN A 20 19.63 23.09 -16.53
CA GLN A 20 20.53 22.11 -15.92
C GLN A 20 20.37 22.07 -14.41
N GLU A 21 20.35 23.22 -13.73
CA GLU A 21 20.14 23.32 -12.28
C GLU A 21 18.79 22.71 -11.86
N LEU A 22 17.72 22.96 -12.62
CA LEU A 22 16.41 22.33 -12.40
C LEU A 22 16.42 20.81 -12.63
N SER A 23 17.24 20.30 -13.56
CA SER A 23 17.41 18.85 -13.76
C SER A 23 18.15 18.23 -12.57
N GLU A 24 19.30 18.78 -12.19
CA GLU A 24 20.11 18.28 -11.06
C GLU A 24 19.33 18.26 -9.75
N VAL A 25 18.51 19.29 -9.48
CA VAL A 25 17.62 19.31 -8.31
C VAL A 25 16.54 18.22 -8.38
N GLN A 26 15.96 17.95 -9.56
CA GLN A 26 14.99 16.86 -9.74
C GLN A 26 15.66 15.49 -9.55
N ASP A 27 16.83 15.25 -10.15
CA ASP A 27 17.59 14.00 -10.04
C ASP A 27 17.97 13.70 -8.58
N ILE A 28 18.37 14.72 -7.81
CA ILE A 28 18.67 14.61 -6.37
C ILE A 28 17.41 14.28 -5.56
N LEU A 29 16.27 14.89 -5.88
CA LEU A 29 15.00 14.63 -5.19
C LEU A 29 14.46 13.23 -5.48
N GLU A 30 14.53 12.78 -6.74
CA GLU A 30 14.14 11.43 -7.14
C GLU A 30 15.07 10.38 -6.51
N GLY A 31 16.38 10.59 -6.52
CA GLY A 31 17.36 9.72 -5.83
C GLY A 31 17.08 9.59 -4.32
N ARG A 32 16.73 10.69 -3.64
CA ARG A 32 16.33 10.67 -2.22
C ARG A 32 15.02 9.92 -1.99
N MET A 33 14.04 10.07 -2.90
CA MET A 33 12.77 9.35 -2.81
C MET A 33 12.96 7.84 -3.02
N LEU A 34 13.78 7.45 -4.01
CA LEU A 34 14.11 6.06 -4.28
C LEU A 34 14.84 5.41 -3.09
N ALA A 35 15.82 6.10 -2.50
CA ALA A 35 16.50 5.63 -1.29
C ALA A 35 15.51 5.40 -0.12
N ALA A 36 14.63 6.38 0.15
CA ALA A 36 13.61 6.25 1.20
C ALA A 36 12.62 5.10 0.94
N GLN A 37 12.28 4.82 -0.33
CA GLN A 37 11.46 3.67 -0.70
C GLN A 37 12.20 2.34 -0.53
N GLN A 38 13.50 2.29 -0.82
CA GLN A 38 14.35 1.11 -0.61
C GLN A 38 14.50 0.80 0.88
N ASP A 39 14.83 1.80 1.70
CA ASP A 39 14.93 1.68 3.16
C ASP A 39 13.62 1.18 3.77
N LEU A 40 12.48 1.76 3.37
CA LEU A 40 11.16 1.30 3.78
C LEU A 40 10.93 -0.16 3.38
N SER A 41 11.24 -0.54 2.14
CA SER A 41 11.07 -1.91 1.63
C SER A 41 11.93 -2.93 2.40
N GLU A 42 13.16 -2.58 2.76
CA GLU A 42 14.02 -3.44 3.57
C GLU A 42 13.48 -3.62 4.99
N GLU A 43 13.07 -2.53 5.66
CA GLU A 43 12.51 -2.63 7.00
C GLU A 43 11.16 -3.35 7.01
N MET A 44 10.37 -3.20 5.93
CA MET A 44 9.16 -4.00 5.70
C MET A 44 9.46 -5.50 5.66
N ARG A 45 10.44 -5.93 4.87
CA ARG A 45 10.92 -7.33 4.77
C ARG A 45 11.44 -7.85 6.13
N ARG A 46 12.28 -7.07 6.82
CA ARG A 46 12.86 -7.45 8.13
C ARG A 46 11.78 -7.72 9.18
N LEU A 47 10.77 -6.86 9.25
CA LEU A 47 9.67 -6.98 10.20
C LEU A 47 8.71 -8.13 9.87
N LEU A 48 8.42 -8.38 8.58
CA LEU A 48 7.64 -9.56 8.14
C LEU A 48 8.35 -10.88 8.51
N ALA A 49 9.65 -10.97 8.24
CA ALA A 49 10.47 -12.14 8.58
C ALA A 49 10.58 -12.38 10.11
N ARG A 50 10.52 -11.32 10.94
CA ARG A 50 10.39 -11.45 12.40
C ARG A 50 9.01 -11.96 12.82
N GLN A 51 7.97 -11.65 12.06
CA GLN A 51 6.60 -12.02 12.38
C GLN A 51 6.30 -13.49 12.05
N GLN A 52 6.76 -13.99 10.89
CA GLN A 52 6.66 -15.42 10.50
C GLN A 52 7.31 -16.36 11.52
N ARG A 53 8.28 -15.87 12.32
CA ARG A 53 8.96 -16.62 13.38
C ARG A 53 8.19 -16.71 14.70
N ARG A 54 6.99 -16.11 14.81
CA ARG A 54 6.14 -16.21 16.01
C ARG A 54 5.24 -17.44 15.94
N PRO A 55 5.02 -18.17 17.04
CA PRO A 55 4.04 -19.26 17.10
C PRO A 55 2.64 -18.77 16.69
N PRO A 56 1.85 -19.56 15.94
CA PRO A 56 0.50 -19.18 15.52
C PRO A 56 -0.42 -18.76 16.68
N ASP A 57 -0.31 -19.46 17.82
CA ASP A 57 -1.18 -19.30 19.00
C ASP A 57 -0.72 -18.20 19.98
N ALA A 58 0.27 -17.37 19.61
CA ALA A 58 0.70 -16.26 20.44
C ALA A 58 -0.46 -15.24 20.61
N PRO A 59 -0.89 -14.93 21.85
CA PRO A 59 -2.10 -14.13 22.12
C PRO A 59 -2.19 -12.85 21.28
N VAL A 60 -3.38 -12.61 20.71
CA VAL A 60 -3.67 -11.44 19.86
C VAL A 60 -3.94 -10.23 20.74
N GLY A 61 -2.89 -9.74 21.41
CA GLY A 61 -2.93 -8.51 22.18
C GLY A 61 -2.96 -7.27 21.26
N GLY A 62 -4.07 -6.53 21.28
CA GLY A 62 -4.14 -5.18 20.74
C GLY A 62 -4.40 -5.07 19.23
N ILE A 63 -5.59 -5.48 18.77
CA ILE A 63 -6.15 -4.89 17.54
C ILE A 63 -6.44 -3.40 17.85
N PRO A 64 -5.91 -2.43 17.09
CA PRO A 64 -6.21 -1.01 17.29
C PRO A 64 -7.62 -0.72 16.77
N ILE A 65 -8.61 -0.88 17.67
CA ILE A 65 -10.04 -0.66 17.44
C ILE A 65 -10.33 0.80 17.01
N ASP A 66 -9.41 1.73 17.26
CA ASP A 66 -9.49 3.14 16.91
C ASP A 66 -9.01 3.47 15.48
N SER A 67 -8.80 2.47 14.63
CA SER A 67 -8.48 2.68 13.21
C SER A 67 -9.63 3.36 12.48
N GLU A 68 -9.36 4.48 11.81
CA GLU A 68 -10.38 5.20 11.02
C GLU A 68 -10.49 4.66 9.60
N TYR A 69 -9.44 4.01 9.07
CA TYR A 69 -9.42 3.44 7.73
C TYR A 69 -8.71 2.08 7.74
N VAL A 70 -9.13 1.19 6.84
CA VAL A 70 -8.59 -0.18 6.74
C VAL A 70 -8.20 -0.48 5.30
N ILE A 71 -7.00 -1.05 5.10
CA ILE A 71 -6.53 -1.57 3.81
C ILE A 71 -6.26 -3.07 3.97
N PHE A 72 -6.82 -3.87 3.09
CA PHE A 72 -6.46 -5.29 2.94
C PHE A 72 -5.51 -5.46 1.76
N VAL A 73 -4.37 -6.12 2.02
CA VAL A 73 -3.36 -6.56 1.05
C VAL A 73 -3.46 -8.08 1.01
N ILE A 74 -3.87 -8.64 -0.12
CA ILE A 74 -4.23 -10.05 -0.24
C ILE A 74 -3.25 -10.77 -1.17
N ASP A 75 -2.63 -11.85 -0.69
CA ASP A 75 -1.91 -12.80 -1.53
C ASP A 75 -2.89 -13.47 -2.50
N THR A 76 -2.58 -13.41 -3.79
CA THR A 76 -3.41 -13.93 -4.88
C THR A 76 -2.63 -14.94 -5.73
N SER A 77 -1.50 -15.42 -5.21
CA SER A 77 -0.58 -16.31 -5.90
C SER A 77 -1.12 -17.73 -6.05
N GLY A 78 -0.51 -18.49 -6.97
CA GLY A 78 -0.93 -19.86 -7.29
C GLY A 78 -0.74 -20.89 -6.17
N SER A 79 -0.10 -20.54 -5.04
CA SER A 79 -0.04 -21.41 -3.86
C SER A 79 -1.34 -21.40 -3.04
N MET A 80 -2.19 -20.38 -3.22
CA MET A 80 -3.44 -20.20 -2.48
C MET A 80 -4.44 -21.33 -2.76
N SER A 81 -4.45 -22.33 -1.88
CA SER A 81 -5.43 -23.42 -1.93
C SER A 81 -6.85 -22.91 -1.67
N SER A 82 -7.88 -23.63 -2.15
CA SER A 82 -9.29 -23.29 -1.88
C SER A 82 -9.63 -23.23 -0.38
N TYR A 83 -8.93 -24.03 0.44
CA TYR A 83 -9.04 -23.97 1.91
C TYR A 83 -8.45 -22.67 2.45
N THR A 84 -7.25 -22.28 1.99
CA THR A 84 -6.61 -21.02 2.34
C THR A 84 -7.48 -19.83 1.95
N TRP A 85 -8.05 -19.85 0.74
CA TRP A 85 -8.95 -18.80 0.26
C TRP A 85 -10.19 -18.65 1.15
N SER A 86 -10.80 -19.77 1.55
CA SER A 86 -11.94 -19.79 2.47
C SER A 86 -11.59 -19.16 3.82
N LEU A 87 -10.38 -19.40 4.34
CA LEU A 87 -9.88 -18.76 5.55
C LEU A 87 -9.65 -17.24 5.36
N VAL A 88 -9.13 -16.80 4.21
CA VAL A 88 -8.97 -15.38 3.88
C VAL A 88 -10.32 -14.66 3.85
N VAL A 89 -11.33 -15.23 3.18
CA VAL A 89 -12.71 -14.69 3.17
C VAL A 89 -13.28 -14.60 4.59
N GLN A 90 -13.16 -15.68 5.38
CA GLN A 90 -13.62 -15.72 6.76
C GLN A 90 -12.92 -14.66 7.63
N LYS A 91 -11.60 -14.51 7.51
CA LYS A 91 -10.80 -13.55 8.30
C LYS A 91 -11.10 -12.12 7.91
N MET A 92 -11.28 -11.83 6.63
CA MET A 92 -11.70 -10.50 6.17
C MET A 92 -13.07 -10.14 6.73
N SER A 93 -14.05 -11.05 6.71
CA SER A 93 -15.36 -10.83 7.34
C SER A 93 -15.21 -10.55 8.84
N GLN A 94 -14.49 -11.41 9.58
CA GLN A 94 -14.26 -11.23 11.02
C GLN A 94 -13.59 -9.88 11.34
N THR A 95 -12.61 -9.44 10.53
CA THR A 95 -11.96 -8.13 10.71
C THR A 95 -12.95 -6.99 10.45
N LEU A 96 -13.75 -7.05 9.39
CA LEU A 96 -14.79 -6.04 9.13
C LEU A 96 -15.82 -6.01 10.26
N ASP A 97 -16.24 -7.14 10.81
CA ASP A 97 -17.20 -7.23 11.91
C ASP A 97 -16.66 -6.64 13.23
N ILE A 98 -15.34 -6.76 13.49
CA ILE A 98 -14.65 -6.15 14.64
C ILE A 98 -14.62 -4.62 14.55
N TYR A 99 -14.61 -4.06 13.34
CA TYR A 99 -14.65 -2.62 13.08
C TYR A 99 -16.06 -2.18 12.67
N PRO A 100 -16.98 -1.87 13.61
CA PRO A 100 -18.36 -1.56 13.25
C PRO A 100 -18.51 -0.34 12.31
N HIS A 101 -17.64 0.66 12.46
CA HIS A 101 -17.68 1.90 11.67
C HIS A 101 -16.27 2.41 11.35
N VAL A 102 -15.80 2.20 10.11
CA VAL A 102 -14.60 2.88 9.58
C VAL A 102 -15.02 3.96 8.59
N LYS A 103 -14.19 4.98 8.36
CA LYS A 103 -14.47 6.03 7.37
C LYS A 103 -14.29 5.53 5.94
N GLY A 104 -13.35 4.60 5.73
CA GLY A 104 -13.08 4.04 4.42
C GLY A 104 -12.34 2.70 4.45
N ILE A 105 -12.59 1.90 3.43
CA ILE A 105 -11.97 0.58 3.20
C ILE A 105 -11.24 0.61 1.85
N GLN A 106 -10.11 -0.10 1.76
CA GLN A 106 -9.51 -0.48 0.49
C GLN A 106 -9.06 -1.94 0.46
N VAL A 107 -8.97 -2.48 -0.75
CA VAL A 107 -8.56 -3.86 -1.02
C VAL A 107 -7.67 -3.89 -2.26
N MET A 108 -6.46 -4.41 -2.10
CA MET A 108 -5.48 -4.61 -3.16
C MET A 108 -4.74 -5.93 -2.96
N ASN A 109 -4.06 -6.44 -3.99
CA ASN A 109 -3.26 -7.63 -3.84
C ASN A 109 -1.86 -7.27 -3.29
N ASP A 110 -1.09 -8.30 -3.00
CA ASP A 110 0.33 -8.25 -2.64
C ASP A 110 1.21 -7.43 -3.61
N MET A 111 0.84 -7.29 -4.88
CA MET A 111 1.50 -6.43 -5.88
C MET A 111 0.90 -5.00 -5.98
N GLY A 112 -0.10 -4.65 -5.16
CA GLY A 112 -0.78 -3.34 -5.18
C GLY A 112 -1.85 -3.17 -6.27
N GLN A 113 -2.27 -4.24 -6.94
CA GLN A 113 -3.41 -4.22 -7.86
C GLN A 113 -4.72 -4.14 -7.06
N TYR A 114 -5.51 -3.10 -7.31
CA TYR A 114 -6.80 -2.87 -6.65
C TYR A 114 -7.83 -3.93 -7.05
N MET A 115 -8.62 -4.41 -6.08
CA MET A 115 -9.80 -5.27 -6.35
C MET A 115 -10.86 -4.53 -7.17
N PHE A 116 -10.99 -3.22 -6.93
CA PHE A 116 -11.93 -2.34 -7.61
C PHE A 116 -11.15 -1.22 -8.33
N PRO A 117 -10.80 -1.36 -9.63
CA PRO A 117 -9.96 -0.40 -10.34
C PRO A 117 -10.53 1.04 -10.38
N ASP A 118 -11.85 1.16 -10.34
CA ASP A 118 -12.64 2.40 -10.20
C ASP A 118 -12.34 3.18 -8.91
N THR A 119 -11.77 2.52 -7.90
CA THR A 119 -11.50 3.09 -6.57
C THR A 119 -10.03 3.46 -6.36
N ARG A 120 -9.18 3.35 -7.39
CA ARG A 120 -7.74 3.62 -7.32
C ARG A 120 -7.44 5.00 -6.72
N ARG A 121 -6.55 5.06 -5.71
CA ARG A 121 -6.20 6.28 -4.93
C ARG A 121 -7.37 6.92 -4.16
N ALA A 122 -8.53 6.29 -4.09
CA ALA A 122 -9.70 6.73 -3.33
C ALA A 122 -10.06 5.70 -2.25
N TRP A 123 -10.85 6.13 -1.27
CA TRP A 123 -11.42 5.23 -0.26
C TRP A 123 -12.81 4.77 -0.70
N MET A 124 -13.11 3.48 -0.58
CA MET A 124 -14.50 3.02 -0.61
C MET A 124 -15.14 3.43 0.72
N LYS A 125 -16.19 4.26 0.66
CA LYS A 125 -16.96 4.64 1.86
C LYS A 125 -17.53 3.38 2.51
N ASP A 126 -17.33 3.23 3.82
CA ASP A 126 -17.86 2.08 4.54
C ASP A 126 -19.40 2.08 4.54
N SER A 127 -19.96 0.91 4.28
CA SER A 127 -21.40 0.62 4.35
C SER A 127 -21.64 -0.88 4.26
N PRO A 128 -22.79 -1.40 4.70
CA PRO A 128 -23.13 -2.82 4.54
C PRO A 128 -23.09 -3.30 3.08
N SER A 129 -23.46 -2.44 2.11
CA SER A 129 -23.39 -2.78 0.68
C SER A 129 -21.95 -2.77 0.16
N THR A 130 -21.10 -1.83 0.62
CA THR A 130 -19.65 -1.83 0.33
C THR A 130 -19.01 -3.12 0.81
N ARG A 131 -19.25 -3.52 2.07
CA ARG A 131 -18.71 -4.75 2.67
C ARG A 131 -19.18 -5.99 1.92
N LYS A 132 -20.49 -6.07 1.58
CA LYS A 132 -21.03 -7.18 0.78
C LYS A 132 -20.45 -7.24 -0.63
N ARG A 133 -20.21 -6.10 -1.29
CA ARG A 133 -19.53 -6.02 -2.61
C ARG A 133 -18.09 -6.53 -2.51
N ILE A 134 -17.35 -6.13 -1.47
CA ILE A 134 -15.98 -6.60 -1.22
C ILE A 134 -15.94 -8.13 -1.04
N ILE A 135 -16.71 -8.68 -0.10
CA ILE A 135 -16.71 -10.11 0.19
C ILE A 135 -17.20 -10.93 -1.03
N GLY A 136 -18.23 -10.46 -1.73
CA GLY A 136 -18.73 -11.14 -2.93
C GLY A 136 -17.79 -11.06 -4.14
N ALA A 137 -16.95 -10.03 -4.25
CA ALA A 137 -15.91 -9.96 -5.28
C ALA A 137 -14.73 -10.87 -4.94
N LEU A 138 -14.34 -10.93 -3.66
CA LEU A 138 -13.23 -11.75 -3.18
C LEU A 138 -13.39 -13.23 -3.55
N ASP A 139 -14.61 -13.78 -3.51
CA ASP A 139 -14.86 -15.20 -3.81
C ASP A 139 -14.33 -15.67 -5.18
N ALA A 140 -14.22 -14.76 -6.16
CA ALA A 140 -13.75 -15.04 -7.52
C ALA A 140 -12.50 -14.24 -7.96
N TRP A 141 -11.84 -13.54 -7.04
CA TRP A 141 -10.78 -12.58 -7.38
C TRP A 141 -9.38 -13.19 -7.34
N ALA A 142 -8.90 -13.67 -8.49
CA ALA A 142 -7.58 -14.27 -8.67
C ALA A 142 -6.72 -13.51 -9.73
N PRO A 143 -6.28 -12.27 -9.45
CA PRO A 143 -5.24 -11.62 -10.25
C PRO A 143 -3.88 -12.31 -10.08
N PHE A 144 -2.95 -12.10 -11.02
CA PHE A 144 -1.58 -12.60 -10.88
C PHE A 144 -0.84 -11.88 -9.72
N SER A 145 0.04 -12.63 -9.04
CA SER A 145 0.74 -12.23 -7.81
C SER A 145 2.10 -12.91 -7.71
N ASN A 146 3.02 -12.30 -6.94
CA ASN A 146 4.39 -12.79 -6.72
C ASN A 146 4.62 -13.36 -5.30
N SER A 147 3.55 -13.59 -4.53
CA SER A 147 3.57 -14.06 -3.14
C SER A 147 4.32 -13.12 -2.15
N SER A 148 4.51 -11.85 -2.49
CA SER A 148 5.26 -10.88 -1.66
C SER A 148 4.38 -9.68 -1.31
N PRO A 149 3.92 -9.54 -0.05
CA PRO A 149 3.06 -8.41 0.33
C PRO A 149 3.83 -7.08 0.44
N VAL A 150 5.16 -7.05 0.25
CA VAL A 150 5.99 -5.85 0.44
C VAL A 150 5.59 -4.76 -0.55
N GLU A 151 5.42 -5.13 -1.82
CA GLU A 151 5.04 -4.25 -2.92
C GLU A 151 3.66 -3.60 -2.66
N GLY A 152 2.68 -4.38 -2.20
CA GLY A 152 1.32 -3.95 -1.88
C GLY A 152 1.24 -3.10 -0.61
N ILE A 153 1.99 -3.44 0.45
CA ILE A 153 2.11 -2.59 1.64
C ILE A 153 2.75 -1.24 1.28
N ASN A 154 3.80 -1.25 0.47
CA ASN A 154 4.44 -0.02 -0.01
C ASN A 154 3.46 0.82 -0.85
N ALA A 155 2.74 0.21 -1.78
CA ALA A 155 1.72 0.89 -2.59
C ALA A 155 0.60 1.49 -1.73
N ALA A 156 0.16 0.77 -0.68
CA ALA A 156 -0.81 1.24 0.29
C ALA A 156 -0.29 2.45 1.07
N ILE A 157 0.93 2.40 1.63
CA ILE A 157 1.54 3.51 2.36
C ILE A 157 1.74 4.72 1.45
N GLN A 158 2.41 4.57 0.31
CA GLN A 158 2.68 5.66 -0.63
C GLN A 158 1.40 6.35 -1.13
N THR A 159 0.29 5.62 -1.25
CA THR A 159 -0.97 6.16 -1.76
C THR A 159 -1.84 6.80 -0.67
N PHE A 160 -1.97 6.16 0.48
CA PHE A 160 -3.02 6.47 1.45
C PHE A 160 -2.53 7.14 2.73
N TYR A 161 -1.24 7.03 3.04
CA TYR A 161 -0.66 7.60 4.26
C TYR A 161 -0.92 9.10 4.36
N ARG A 162 -1.38 9.52 5.55
CA ARG A 162 -1.33 10.92 6.00
C ARG A 162 -1.13 10.96 7.52
N PRO A 163 -0.38 11.93 8.06
CA PRO A 163 -0.15 12.06 9.51
C PRO A 163 -1.41 12.32 10.35
N ASP A 164 -2.54 12.67 9.72
CA ASP A 164 -3.82 12.92 10.38
C ASP A 164 -4.76 11.70 10.36
N ARG A 165 -4.31 10.53 9.87
CA ARG A 165 -5.16 9.35 9.64
C ARG A 165 -4.64 8.09 10.29
N LYS A 166 -5.46 7.51 11.16
CA LYS A 166 -5.25 6.16 11.69
C LYS A 166 -5.62 5.12 10.63
N ILE A 167 -4.62 4.61 9.92
CA ILE A 167 -4.77 3.58 8.88
C ILE A 167 -4.19 2.27 9.39
N SER A 168 -5.01 1.22 9.39
CA SER A 168 -4.55 -0.16 9.60
C SER A 168 -4.42 -0.90 8.26
N ILE A 169 -3.25 -1.48 8.02
CA ILE A 169 -3.00 -2.36 6.88
C ILE A 169 -2.97 -3.81 7.37
N TYR A 170 -3.76 -4.67 6.73
CA TYR A 170 -3.87 -6.11 6.97
C TYR A 170 -3.32 -6.90 5.78
N THR A 171 -2.39 -7.81 6.04
CA THR A 171 -1.89 -8.78 5.04
C THR A 171 -2.60 -10.12 5.21
N LEU A 172 -3.24 -10.66 4.17
CA LEU A 172 -3.93 -11.97 4.17
C LEU A 172 -3.30 -12.90 3.12
N GLY A 173 -3.08 -14.18 3.44
CA GLY A 173 -2.41 -15.14 2.53
C GLY A 173 -2.30 -16.54 3.14
N ASP A 174 -1.43 -17.40 2.58
CA ASP A 174 -1.19 -18.77 3.07
C ASP A 174 -0.37 -18.83 4.37
N ASP A 175 0.67 -18.01 4.48
CA ASP A 175 1.50 -17.81 5.68
C ASP A 175 0.85 -16.91 6.77
N PHE A 176 -0.49 -16.79 6.78
CA PHE A 176 -1.20 -15.83 7.62
C PHE A 176 -1.15 -16.14 9.13
N SER A 177 -0.28 -15.43 9.85
CA SER A 177 -0.07 -15.57 11.30
C SER A 177 -0.91 -14.58 12.15
N GLY A 178 -2.09 -14.15 11.67
CA GLY A 178 -3.03 -13.28 12.42
C GLY A 178 -2.62 -11.81 12.51
N ARG A 179 -1.61 -11.46 11.73
CA ARG A 179 -0.84 -10.21 11.64
C ARG A 179 -0.26 -10.21 10.21
N SER A 180 0.18 -9.11 9.61
CA SER A 180 0.53 -7.82 10.20
C SER A 180 -0.66 -6.96 10.64
N ILE A 181 -0.37 -6.08 11.60
CA ILE A 181 -1.09 -4.82 11.84
C ILE A 181 0.01 -3.77 11.91
N ARG A 182 0.11 -2.92 10.88
CA ARG A 182 0.83 -1.65 11.00
C ARG A 182 -0.19 -0.54 11.07
N ALA A 183 -0.28 0.10 12.23
CA ALA A 183 -0.70 1.48 12.28
C ALA A 183 0.35 2.30 11.53
N VAL A 184 -0.05 2.95 10.44
CA VAL A 184 0.79 3.98 9.82
C VAL A 184 0.55 5.26 10.62
N VAL A 185 1.60 5.81 11.22
CA VAL A 185 1.56 6.79 12.32
C VAL A 185 1.27 8.21 11.85
#